data_AF-A0A5E6N1X3-F1
#
_entry.id   AF-A0A5E6N1X3-F1
#
_cell.length_a   1.000
_cell.length_b   1.000
_cell.length_c   1.000
_cell.angle_alpha   90.00
_cell.angle_beta   90.00
_cell.angle_gamma   90.00
#
_symmetry.space_group_name_H-M   'P 1'
#
loop_
_entity.id
_entity.type
_entity.pdbx_description
1 polymer ?
#
loop_
_entity_poly.entity_id
_entity_poly.type
_entity_poly.pdbx_seq_one_letter_code
_entity_poly.pdbx_strand_id
1 'polypeptide(L)'
;MKKILSFIIALLIVWVGSLLYAGHQTEKLISQYVNQINQFYQQSYPGVELELKKFDSNFFDAKAQYAIKINIRKLTDKLSPGLDKDDDFVGFLEDAFKTPIVINQDIQYGPVFFDEGLEFAMAKISFQKHSE
;
A
#
# COMPACT_ATOMS: atom_id res chain seq x y z
N MET A 1 -45.49 -7.62 -7.73
CA MET A 1 -44.27 -8.24 -7.18
C MET A 1 -43.09 -8.27 -8.16
N LYS A 2 -43.22 -8.77 -9.41
CA LYS A 2 -42.11 -8.83 -10.38
C LYS A 2 -41.40 -7.47 -10.67
N LYS A 3 -42.16 -6.36 -10.75
CA LYS A 3 -41.60 -5.01 -11.00
C LYS A 3 -40.76 -4.48 -9.83
N ILE A 4 -41.19 -4.75 -8.59
CA ILE A 4 -40.47 -4.37 -7.37
C ILE A 4 -39.19 -5.20 -7.24
N LEU A 5 -39.28 -6.51 -7.53
CA LEU A 5 -38.11 -7.39 -7.53
C LEU A 5 -37.07 -6.96 -8.58
N SER A 6 -37.51 -6.58 -9.78
CA SER A 6 -36.62 -6.05 -10.82
C SER A 6 -35.95 -4.75 -10.41
N PHE A 7 -36.66 -3.88 -9.70
CA PHE A 7 -36.11 -2.62 -9.20
C PHE A 7 -35.06 -2.86 -8.11
N ILE A 8 -35.32 -3.77 -7.17
CA ILE A 8 -34.36 -4.16 -6.12
C ILE A 8 -33.09 -4.75 -6.74
N ILE A 9 -33.21 -5.61 -7.74
CA ILE A 9 -32.05 -6.20 -8.43
C ILE A 9 -31.24 -5.11 -9.14
N ALA A 10 -31.89 -4.18 -9.84
CA ALA A 10 -31.20 -3.07 -10.49
C ALA A 10 -30.44 -2.19 -9.47
N LEU A 11 -31.05 -1.93 -8.31
CA LEU A 11 -30.43 -1.16 -7.24
C LEU A 11 -29.20 -1.86 -6.64
N LEU A 12 -29.28 -3.17 -6.44
CA LEU A 12 -28.16 -3.99 -5.97
C LEU A 12 -27.00 -4.00 -6.99
N ILE A 13 -27.29 -4.10 -8.29
CA ILE A 13 -26.27 -4.07 -9.35
C ILE A 13 -25.56 -2.71 -9.37
N VAL A 14 -26.30 -1.61 -9.31
CA VAL A 14 -25.72 -0.25 -9.27
C VAL A 14 -24.86 -0.07 -8.01
N TRP A 15 -25.34 -0.58 -6.87
CA TRP A 15 -24.60 -0.51 -5.61
C TRP A 15 -23.29 -1.29 -5.67
N VAL A 16 -23.32 -2.57 -6.09
CA VAL A 16 -22.11 -3.40 -6.27
C VAL A 16 -21.14 -2.77 -7.28
N GLY A 17 -21.65 -2.25 -8.40
CA GLY A 17 -20.82 -1.60 -9.41
C GLY A 17 -20.10 -0.36 -8.90
N SER A 18 -20.78 0.48 -8.12
CA SER A 18 -20.18 1.67 -7.50
C SER A 18 -19.05 1.33 -6.52
N LEU A 19 -19.19 0.23 -5.77
CA LEU A 19 -18.21 -0.22 -4.79
C LEU A 19 -16.97 -0.82 -5.47
N LEU A 20 -17.15 -1.63 -6.52
CA LEU A 20 -16.03 -2.12 -7.33
C LEU A 20 -15.25 -0.96 -7.95
N TYR A 21 -15.95 0.06 -8.45
CA TYR A 21 -15.32 1.26 -8.99
C TYR A 21 -14.54 2.03 -7.92
N ALA A 22 -15.09 2.19 -6.71
CA ALA A 22 -14.41 2.84 -5.60
C ALA A 22 -13.14 2.10 -5.19
N GLY A 23 -13.20 0.77 -5.05
CA GLY A 23 -12.02 -0.06 -4.75
C GLY A 23 -10.92 0.10 -5.80
N HIS A 24 -11.27 0.05 -7.09
CA HIS A 24 -10.32 0.23 -8.18
C HIS A 24 -9.67 1.64 -8.19
N GLN A 25 -10.45 2.69 -7.89
CA GLN A 25 -9.90 4.04 -7.79
C GLN A 25 -8.96 4.19 -6.60
N THR A 26 -9.28 3.56 -5.47
CA THR A 26 -8.39 3.57 -4.30
C THR A 26 -7.08 2.84 -4.57
N GLU A 27 -7.12 1.67 -5.21
CA GLU A 27 -5.92 0.95 -5.64
C GLU A 27 -5.02 1.82 -6.54
N LYS A 28 -5.64 2.53 -7.49
CA LYS A 28 -4.94 3.45 -8.39
C LYS A 28 -4.30 4.62 -7.65
N LEU A 29 -5.01 5.22 -6.69
CA LEU A 29 -4.48 6.29 -5.84
C LEU A 29 -3.30 5.82 -5.00
N ILE A 30 -3.42 4.66 -4.34
CA ILE A 30 -2.33 4.06 -3.55
C ILE A 30 -1.12 3.82 -4.45
N SER A 31 -1.32 3.26 -5.64
CA SER A 31 -0.24 3.02 -6.61
C SER A 31 0.44 4.33 -7.04
N GLN A 32 -0.32 5.41 -7.23
CA GLN A 32 0.24 6.73 -7.52
C GLN A 32 1.07 7.27 -6.37
N TYR A 33 0.61 7.14 -5.12
CA TYR A 33 1.38 7.54 -3.94
C TYR A 33 2.66 6.73 -3.80
N VAL A 34 2.61 5.41 -3.98
CA VAL A 34 3.80 4.54 -3.98
C VAL A 34 4.80 5.02 -5.03
N ASN A 35 4.34 5.35 -6.24
CA ASN A 35 5.21 5.88 -7.29
C ASN A 35 5.82 7.24 -6.94
N GLN A 36 5.05 8.16 -6.34
CA GLN A 36 5.57 9.47 -5.90
C GLN A 36 6.61 9.30 -4.79
N ILE A 37 6.34 8.44 -3.82
CA ILE A 37 7.27 8.10 -2.74
C ILE A 37 8.56 7.51 -3.33
N ASN A 38 8.46 6.60 -4.29
CA ASN A 38 9.62 6.02 -4.96
C ASN A 38 10.42 7.07 -5.75
N GLN A 39 9.75 7.98 -6.45
CA GLN A 39 10.43 9.08 -7.15
C GLN A 39 11.21 9.97 -6.16
N PHE A 40 10.60 10.29 -5.01
CA PHE A 40 11.27 11.02 -3.94
C PHE A 40 12.46 10.25 -3.35
N TYR A 41 12.27 8.97 -3.04
CA TYR A 41 13.33 8.14 -2.49
C TYR A 41 14.47 7.87 -3.48
N GLN A 42 14.22 7.79 -4.78
CA GLN A 42 15.31 7.71 -5.76
C GLN A 42 16.23 8.93 -5.70
N GLN A 43 15.69 10.11 -5.39
CA GLN A 43 16.48 11.34 -5.26
C GLN A 43 17.28 11.38 -3.97
N SER A 44 16.71 10.95 -2.83
CA SER A 44 17.36 11.06 -1.51
C SER A 44 18.11 9.79 -1.09
N TYR A 45 17.53 8.62 -1.30
CA TYR A 45 17.99 7.29 -0.85
C TYR A 45 17.92 6.26 -2.00
N PRO A 46 18.78 6.38 -3.04
CA PRO A 46 18.78 5.46 -4.16
C PRO A 46 19.05 4.03 -3.67
N GLY A 47 18.10 3.14 -3.92
CA GLY A 47 18.17 1.76 -3.43
C GLY A 47 17.02 1.37 -2.51
N VAL A 48 16.29 2.32 -1.94
CA VAL A 48 15.01 2.03 -1.27
C VAL A 48 13.88 2.09 -2.28
N GLU A 49 13.08 1.03 -2.35
CA GLU A 49 11.91 0.93 -3.21
C GLU A 49 10.72 0.39 -2.41
N LEU A 50 9.63 1.15 -2.42
CA LEU A 50 8.34 0.73 -1.88
C LEU A 50 7.53 0.09 -3.01
N GLU A 51 6.99 -1.10 -2.78
CA GLU A 51 6.16 -1.82 -3.76
C GLU A 51 4.81 -2.15 -3.12
N LEU A 52 3.71 -1.85 -3.81
CA LEU A 52 2.39 -2.41 -3.47
C LEU A 52 2.35 -3.85 -4.01
N LYS A 53 2.48 -4.84 -3.12
CA LYS A 53 2.50 -6.27 -3.47
C LYS A 53 1.11 -6.82 -3.74
N LYS A 54 0.15 -6.42 -2.92
CA LYS A 54 -1.22 -6.91 -2.99
C LYS A 54 -2.18 -5.84 -2.53
N PHE A 55 -3.32 -5.76 -3.20
CA PHE A 55 -4.45 -4.96 -2.78
C PHE A 55 -5.70 -5.82 -2.94
N ASP A 56 -6.19 -6.37 -1.83
CA ASP A 56 -7.45 -7.10 -1.81
C ASP A 56 -8.53 -6.15 -1.30
N SER A 57 -9.54 -5.86 -2.11
CA SER A 57 -10.66 -5.00 -1.71
C SER A 57 -11.97 -5.77 -1.70
N ASN A 58 -12.70 -5.60 -0.61
CA ASN A 58 -14.07 -6.02 -0.41
C ASN A 58 -14.97 -4.78 -0.20
N PHE A 59 -16.26 -5.02 0.06
CA PHE A 59 -17.28 -3.95 0.16
C PHE A 59 -17.08 -2.96 1.31
N PHE A 60 -16.43 -3.37 2.40
CA PHE A 60 -16.28 -2.55 3.62
C PHE A 60 -14.83 -2.37 4.05
N ASP A 61 -13.91 -3.14 3.44
CA ASP A 61 -12.52 -3.21 3.83
C ASP A 61 -11.64 -3.49 2.61
N ALA A 62 -10.41 -3.01 2.64
CA ALA A 62 -9.32 -3.50 1.84
C ALA A 62 -8.13 -3.84 2.70
N LYS A 63 -7.28 -4.69 2.15
CA LYS A 63 -5.99 -5.04 2.71
C LYS A 63 -4.94 -4.70 1.67
N ALA A 64 -4.07 -3.77 2.03
CA ALA A 64 -2.89 -3.43 1.25
C ALA A 64 -1.68 -4.12 1.87
N GLN A 65 -0.91 -4.81 1.05
CA GLN A 65 0.39 -5.32 1.43
C GLN A 65 1.46 -4.53 0.68
N TYR A 66 2.37 -3.93 1.44
CA TYR A 66 3.52 -3.23 0.91
C TYR A 66 4.79 -4.03 1.20
N ALA A 67 5.77 -3.90 0.32
CA ALA A 67 7.11 -4.40 0.55
C ALA A 67 8.11 -3.26 0.37
N ILE A 68 9.01 -3.10 1.33
CA ILE A 68 10.16 -2.22 1.20
C ILE A 68 11.36 -3.09 0.81
N LYS A 69 11.90 -2.82 -0.37
CA LYS A 69 13.12 -3.41 -0.88
C LYS A 69 14.26 -2.44 -0.65
N ILE A 70 15.38 -2.95 -0.16
CA ILE A 70 16.57 -2.16 0.08
C ILE A 70 17.72 -2.78 -0.72
N ASN A 71 18.22 -2.04 -1.69
CA ASN A 71 19.44 -2.34 -2.42
C ASN A 71 20.59 -1.58 -1.76
N ILE A 72 21.31 -2.29 -0.88
CA ILE A 72 22.40 -1.73 -0.09
C ILE A 72 23.48 -1.12 -0.98
N ARG A 73 23.83 -1.78 -2.08
CA ARG A 73 24.87 -1.32 -3.01
C ARG A 73 24.58 0.07 -3.59
N LYS A 74 23.36 0.28 -4.09
CA LYS A 74 22.93 1.59 -4.58
C LYS A 74 22.92 2.66 -3.48
N LEU A 75 22.63 2.26 -2.25
CA LEU A 75 22.59 3.15 -1.09
C LEU A 75 24.01 3.60 -0.69
N THR A 76 24.95 2.65 -0.64
CA THR A 76 26.36 2.89 -0.29
C THR A 76 27.09 3.70 -1.35
N ASP A 77 26.82 3.45 -2.64
CA ASP A 77 27.42 4.20 -3.76
C ASP A 77 27.22 5.72 -3.64
N LYS A 78 26.11 6.17 -3.04
CA LYS A 78 25.82 7.59 -2.82
C LYS A 78 26.27 8.11 -1.45
N LEU A 79 26.17 7.30 -0.39
CA LEU A 79 26.46 7.74 0.98
C LEU A 79 27.97 7.74 1.30
N SER A 80 28.76 6.90 0.64
CA SER A 80 30.21 6.89 0.79
C SER A 80 30.85 6.35 -0.49
N PRO A 81 31.22 7.23 -1.45
CA PRO A 81 31.79 6.84 -2.75
C PRO A 81 33.22 6.24 -2.67
N GLY A 82 33.57 5.58 -1.57
CA GLY A 82 34.88 4.98 -1.32
C GLY A 82 34.85 3.74 -0.42
N LEU A 83 33.67 3.17 -0.15
CA LEU A 83 33.57 1.83 0.45
C LEU A 83 33.97 0.81 -0.61
N ASP A 84 34.90 -0.08 -0.27
CA ASP A 84 35.37 -1.11 -1.17
C ASP A 84 34.24 -2.12 -1.45
N LYS A 85 34.12 -2.59 -2.69
CA LYS A 85 33.01 -3.47 -3.11
C LYS A 85 33.09 -4.87 -2.48
N ASP A 86 34.25 -5.19 -1.93
CA ASP A 86 34.58 -6.44 -1.25
C ASP A 86 34.54 -6.31 0.28
N ASP A 87 33.98 -5.22 0.81
CA ASP A 87 33.83 -5.02 2.26
C ASP A 87 32.82 -6.04 2.82
N ASP A 88 33.31 -6.93 3.70
CA ASP A 88 32.51 -7.94 4.40
C ASP A 88 31.29 -7.33 5.10
N PHE A 89 31.37 -6.05 5.49
CA PHE A 89 30.25 -5.32 6.07
C PHE A 89 29.11 -5.07 5.07
N VAL A 90 29.42 -4.73 3.81
CA VAL A 90 28.43 -4.56 2.74
C VAL A 90 27.76 -5.90 2.43
N GLY A 91 28.55 -6.98 2.39
CA GLY A 91 28.02 -8.34 2.21
C GLY A 91 27.05 -8.76 3.33
N PHE A 92 27.39 -8.48 4.59
CA PHE A 92 26.50 -8.70 5.73
C PHE A 92 25.18 -7.94 5.61
N LEU A 93 25.23 -6.66 5.21
CA LEU A 93 24.02 -5.85 5.01
C LEU A 93 23.18 -6.34 3.84
N GLU A 94 23.80 -6.75 2.72
CA GLU A 94 23.09 -7.33 1.58
C GLU A 94 22.32 -8.59 1.98
N ASP A 95 22.92 -9.47 2.80
CA ASP A 95 22.25 -10.66 3.30
C ASP A 95 21.16 -10.34 4.33
N ALA A 96 21.40 -9.36 5.23
CA ALA A 96 20.41 -8.92 6.22
C ALA A 96 19.15 -8.31 5.58
N PHE A 97 19.30 -7.59 4.47
CA PHE A 97 18.20 -6.93 3.75
C PHE A 97 17.75 -7.66 2.48
N LYS A 98 18.23 -8.89 2.28
CA LYS A 98 17.85 -9.76 1.15
C LYS A 98 16.35 -10.06 1.11
N THR A 99 15.73 -10.14 2.29
CA THR A 99 14.29 -10.32 2.42
C THR A 99 13.61 -8.95 2.49
N PRO A 100 12.65 -8.65 1.60
CA PRO A 100 11.90 -7.40 1.67
C PRO A 100 11.15 -7.28 3.00
N ILE A 101 11.12 -6.07 3.55
CA ILE A 101 10.32 -5.77 4.75
C ILE A 101 8.86 -5.67 4.32
N VAL A 102 8.02 -6.57 4.81
CA VAL A 102 6.59 -6.63 4.44
C VAL A 102 5.75 -5.90 5.48
N ILE A 103 4.88 -5.00 5.03
CA ILE A 103 3.93 -4.25 5.86
C ILE A 103 2.52 -4.59 5.40
N ASN A 104 1.70 -5.13 6.29
CA ASN A 104 0.28 -5.37 6.03
C ASN A 104 -0.53 -4.21 6.63
N GLN A 105 -1.46 -3.67 5.86
CA GLN A 105 -2.30 -2.55 6.26
C GLN A 105 -3.76 -2.89 5.98
N ASP A 106 -4.59 -2.83 7.01
CA ASP A 106 -6.04 -2.89 6.88
C ASP A 106 -6.60 -1.48 6.66
N ILE A 107 -7.44 -1.34 5.64
CA ILE A 107 -8.08 -0.10 5.21
C ILE A 107 -9.59 -0.32 5.28
N GLN A 108 -10.35 0.56 5.93
CA GLN A 108 -11.82 0.43 5.99
C GLN A 108 -12.48 1.46 5.07
N TYR A 109 -13.52 1.05 4.34
CA TYR A 109 -14.33 1.91 3.47
C TYR A 109 -15.82 1.83 3.87
N GLY A 110 -16.52 2.95 3.81
CA GLY A 110 -17.98 2.92 3.88
C GLY A 110 -18.65 4.26 4.16
N PRO A 111 -19.93 4.42 3.79
CA PRO A 111 -20.68 5.67 3.98
C PRO A 111 -21.14 5.95 5.42
N VAL A 112 -20.93 5.03 6.39
CA VAL A 112 -21.60 5.09 7.71
C VAL A 112 -20.67 4.97 8.93
N PHE A 113 -19.37 4.71 8.79
CA PHE A 113 -18.52 4.47 9.97
C PHE A 113 -17.37 5.46 10.07
N PHE A 114 -17.65 6.62 10.64
CA PHE A 114 -16.65 7.47 11.29
C PHE A 114 -17.11 7.68 12.74
N ASP A 115 -16.80 6.75 13.62
CA ASP A 115 -17.02 6.95 15.07
C ASP A 115 -16.15 8.09 15.64
N GLU A 116 -15.15 8.59 14.88
CA GLU A 116 -14.12 9.52 15.37
C GLU A 116 -13.84 10.75 14.46
N GLY A 117 -14.78 11.13 13.58
CA GLY A 117 -14.74 12.43 12.90
C GLY A 117 -14.33 12.42 11.40
N LEU A 118 -14.43 13.61 10.79
CA LEU A 118 -14.25 13.86 9.35
C LEU A 118 -12.78 13.64 8.93
N GLU A 119 -12.48 12.49 8.34
CA GLU A 119 -11.18 12.20 7.74
C GLU A 119 -11.28 12.07 6.22
N PHE A 120 -10.30 12.63 5.52
CA PHE A 120 -10.30 12.86 4.08
C PHE A 120 -10.58 11.57 3.28
N ALA A 121 -11.62 11.62 2.42
CA ALA A 121 -11.89 10.65 1.36
C ALA A 121 -12.26 9.20 1.79
N MET A 122 -13.21 9.03 2.71
CA MET A 122 -13.94 7.75 2.93
C MET A 122 -13.07 6.55 3.34
N ALA A 123 -11.87 6.77 3.91
CA ALA A 123 -10.99 5.68 4.33
C ALA A 123 -10.32 5.98 5.68
N LYS A 124 -10.47 5.06 6.65
CA LYS A 124 -9.70 5.07 7.90
C LYS A 124 -8.49 4.16 7.74
N ILE A 125 -7.31 4.68 8.07
CA ILE A 125 -6.04 3.95 8.01
C ILE A 125 -5.63 3.56 9.44
N SER A 126 -5.54 2.26 9.72
CA SER A 126 -5.05 1.77 11.02
C SER A 126 -3.86 0.83 10.82
N PHE A 127 -2.86 0.96 11.69
CA PHE A 127 -1.69 0.09 11.69
C PHE A 127 -1.90 -1.00 12.74
N GLN A 128 -1.71 -2.27 12.37
CA GLN A 128 -1.73 -3.36 13.33
C GLN A 128 -0.56 -3.18 14.30
N LYS A 129 -0.89 -2.83 15.55
CA LYS A 129 0.08 -2.82 16.65
C LYS A 129 0.30 -4.28 17.05
N HIS A 130 1.49 -4.82 16.80
CA HIS A 130 1.90 -6.06 17.47
C HIS A 130 1.93 -5.76 18.97
N SER A 131 0.94 -6.29 19.70
CA SER A 131 1.02 -6.45 21.14
C SER A 131 1.80 -7.73 21.42
N GLU A 132 2.93 -7.59 22.10
CA GLU A 132 3.64 -8.69 22.77
C GLU A 132 2.73 -9.46 23.75
#